data_AF-A0A7V3WFW0-F1
#
_entry.id   AF-A0A7V3WFW0-F1
#
_cell.length_a   1.000
_cell.length_b   1.000
_cell.length_c   1.000
_cell.angle_alpha   90.00
_cell.angle_beta   90.00
_cell.angle_gamma   90.00
#
_symmetry.space_group_name_H-M   'P 1'
#
loop_
_entity.id
_entity.type
_entity.pdbx_description
1 polymer ?
#
loop_
_entity_poly.entity_id
_entity_poly.type
_entity_poly.pdbx_seq_one_letter_code
_entity_poly.pdbx_strand_id
1 'polypeptide(L)'
;MSLNQKYTWSDFLKEHPEFREKKIKRTSPEGKKAFEAAFKAKMKVFLKERLAFIEKESKRVEKKKAELLNKAKASKKPCIRRRIQEKIGALDSHMARLARQENRTKTLQKGF
;
A
#
# COMPACT_ATOMS: atom_id res chain seq x y z
N MET A 1 9.66 -1.03 -4.76
CA MET A 1 9.72 -2.47 -5.05
C MET A 1 8.68 -2.84 -6.08
N SER A 2 9.06 -3.62 -7.08
CA SER A 2 8.12 -4.18 -8.05
C SER A 2 7.30 -5.30 -7.41
N LEU A 3 6.11 -5.61 -7.93
CA LEU A 3 5.27 -6.69 -7.41
C LEU A 3 5.97 -8.06 -7.52
N ASN A 4 6.83 -8.23 -8.53
CA ASN A 4 7.62 -9.44 -8.74
C ASN A 4 8.66 -9.70 -7.64
N GLN A 5 9.03 -8.68 -6.87
CA GLN A 5 9.92 -8.83 -5.70
C GLN A 5 9.15 -9.19 -4.43
N LYS A 6 7.80 -9.18 -4.45
CA LYS A 6 6.96 -9.48 -3.29
C LYS A 6 6.61 -10.96 -3.17
N TYR A 7 6.68 -11.71 -4.26
CA TYR A 7 6.48 -13.15 -4.26
C TYR A 7 7.38 -13.79 -5.32
N THR A 8 8.40 -14.51 -4.85
CA THR A 8 9.42 -15.12 -5.71
C THR A 8 9.16 -16.61 -5.91
N TRP A 9 9.84 -17.22 -6.90
CA TRP A 9 9.77 -18.68 -7.10
C TRP A 9 10.27 -19.46 -5.87
N SER A 10 11.25 -18.92 -5.15
CA SER A 10 11.69 -19.50 -3.88
C SER A 10 10.62 -19.45 -2.79
N ASP A 11 9.78 -18.40 -2.76
CA ASP A 11 8.67 -18.32 -1.79
C ASP A 11 7.57 -19.31 -2.14
N PHE A 12 7.27 -19.46 -3.44
CA PHE A 12 6.36 -20.48 -3.94
C PHE A 12 6.80 -21.90 -3.59
N LEU A 13 8.09 -22.23 -3.77
CA LEU A 13 8.62 -23.56 -3.43
C LEU A 13 8.65 -23.84 -1.92
N LYS A 14 8.62 -22.81 -1.07
CA LYS A 14 8.47 -22.98 0.38
C LYS A 14 7.01 -23.28 0.76
N GLU A 15 6.06 -22.61 0.11
CA GLU A 15 4.63 -22.81 0.33
C GLU A 15 4.12 -24.12 -0.29
N HIS A 16 4.76 -24.59 -1.36
CA HIS A 16 4.41 -25.82 -2.07
C HIS A 16 5.62 -26.75 -2.22
N PRO A 17 6.01 -27.47 -1.15
CA PRO A 17 7.16 -28.39 -1.18
C PRO A 17 7.01 -29.51 -2.20
N GLU A 18 5.79 -29.91 -2.56
CA GLU A 18 5.53 -30.93 -3.59
C GLU A 18 6.16 -30.59 -4.96
N PHE A 19 6.16 -29.32 -5.36
CA PHE A 19 6.78 -28.88 -6.61
C PHE A 19 8.31 -28.90 -6.54
N ARG A 20 8.86 -28.74 -5.33
CA ARG A 20 10.29 -28.88 -5.06
C ARG A 20 10.72 -30.34 -5.12
N GLU A 21 9.93 -31.23 -4.52
CA GLU A 21 10.16 -32.68 -4.51
C GLU A 21 10.06 -33.27 -5.93
N LYS A 22 9.04 -32.86 -6.69
CA LYS A 22 8.87 -33.24 -8.10
C LYS A 22 9.87 -32.57 -9.05
N LYS A 23 10.79 -31.73 -8.54
CA LYS A 23 11.80 -30.97 -9.31
C LYS A 23 11.19 -30.19 -10.49
N ILE A 24 9.96 -29.71 -10.34
CA ILE A 24 9.26 -28.97 -11.39
C ILE A 24 9.93 -27.60 -11.51
N LYS A 25 10.37 -27.28 -12.73
CA LYS A 25 11.00 -25.97 -13.02
C LYS A 25 9.92 -24.92 -13.21
N ARG A 26 10.23 -23.65 -12.87
CA ARG A 26 9.36 -22.50 -13.18
C ARG A 26 9.03 -22.38 -14.68
N THR A 27 9.96 -22.82 -15.53
CA THR A 27 9.82 -22.80 -16.98
C THR A 27 8.97 -23.95 -17.53
N SER A 28 8.64 -24.96 -16.72
CA SER A 28 7.71 -26.02 -17.10
C SER A 28 6.29 -25.46 -17.26
N PRO A 29 5.47 -25.98 -18.19
CA PRO A 29 4.08 -25.57 -18.34
C PRO A 29 3.27 -25.65 -17.05
N GLU A 30 3.48 -26.71 -16.26
CA GLU A 30 2.82 -26.93 -14.97
C GLU A 30 3.31 -25.94 -13.90
N GLY A 31 4.63 -25.80 -13.77
CA GLY A 31 5.25 -24.89 -12.80
C GLY A 31 4.91 -23.42 -13.08
N LYS A 32 4.84 -23.03 -14.35
CA LYS A 32 4.44 -21.68 -14.76
C LYS A 32 2.99 -21.39 -14.39
N LYS A 33 2.06 -22.31 -14.71
CA LYS A 33 0.63 -22.16 -14.38
C LYS A 33 0.40 -22.08 -12.87
N ALA A 34 1.03 -22.98 -12.12
CA ALA A 34 0.89 -23.01 -10.65
C ALA A 34 1.47 -21.75 -10.00
N PHE A 35 2.64 -21.29 -10.45
CA PHE A 35 3.23 -20.04 -9.97
C PHE A 35 2.37 -18.83 -10.25
N GLU A 36 1.88 -18.69 -11.49
CA GLU A 36 1.06 -17.54 -11.90
C GLU A 36 -0.23 -17.48 -11.09
N ALA A 37 -0.87 -18.62 -10.82
CA ALA A 37 -2.05 -18.70 -9.96
C ALA A 37 -1.75 -18.25 -8.52
N ALA A 38 -0.72 -18.81 -7.90
CA ALA A 38 -0.30 -18.46 -6.54
C ALA A 38 0.13 -16.99 -6.44
N PHE A 39 0.90 -16.51 -7.41
CA PHE A 39 1.33 -15.11 -7.51
C PHE A 39 0.14 -14.16 -7.59
N LYS A 40 -0.85 -14.44 -8.45
CA LYS A 40 -2.07 -13.63 -8.55
C LYS A 40 -2.84 -13.60 -7.22
N ALA A 41 -3.00 -14.75 -6.56
CA ALA A 41 -3.68 -14.84 -5.27
C ALA A 41 -2.97 -14.00 -4.19
N LYS A 42 -1.65 -14.16 -4.04
CA LYS A 42 -0.85 -13.38 -3.09
C LYS A 42 -0.87 -11.89 -3.39
N MET A 43 -0.78 -11.49 -4.67
CA MET A 43 -0.82 -10.08 -5.04
C MET A 43 -2.18 -9.44 -4.77
N LYS A 44 -3.30 -10.16 -4.95
CA LYS A 44 -4.63 -9.67 -4.56
C LYS A 44 -4.74 -9.39 -3.07
N VAL A 45 -4.24 -10.30 -2.23
CA VAL A 45 -4.22 -10.11 -0.77
C VAL A 45 -3.36 -8.91 -0.40
N PHE A 46 -2.13 -8.83 -0.93
CA PHE A 46 -1.22 -7.72 -0.67
C PHE A 46 -1.80 -6.36 -1.07
N LEU A 47 -2.45 -6.27 -2.24
CA LEU A 47 -3.09 -5.03 -2.69
C LEU A 47 -4.28 -4.65 -1.80
N LYS A 48 -5.06 -5.63 -1.31
CA LYS A 48 -6.16 -5.39 -0.37
C LYS A 48 -5.66 -4.86 0.97
N GLU A 49 -4.63 -5.49 1.54
CA GLU A 49 -3.98 -5.02 2.79
C GLU A 49 -3.43 -3.61 2.64
N ARG A 50 -2.82 -3.32 1.49
CA ARG A 50 -2.28 -2.00 1.20
C ARG A 50 -3.35 -0.92 1.13
N LEU A 51 -4.51 -1.22 0.52
CA LEU A 51 -5.66 -0.30 0.53
C LEU A 51 -6.17 -0.05 1.94
N ALA A 52 -6.31 -1.11 2.75
CA ALA A 52 -6.72 -0.99 4.15
C ALA A 52 -5.75 -0.13 4.97
N PHE A 53 -4.44 -0.27 4.74
CA PHE A 53 -3.44 0.58 5.37
C PHE A 53 -3.58 2.06 4.95
N ILE A 54 -3.76 2.33 3.65
CA ILE A 54 -3.95 3.69 3.14
C ILE A 54 -5.18 4.34 3.76
N GLU A 55 -6.30 3.61 3.85
CA GLU A 55 -7.54 4.09 4.47
C GLU A 55 -7.37 4.38 5.98
N LYS A 56 -6.62 3.53 6.69
CA LYS A 56 -6.33 3.77 8.11
C LYS A 56 -5.48 5.04 8.29
N GLU A 57 -4.46 5.23 7.45
CA GLU A 57 -3.58 6.40 7.54
C GLU A 57 -4.29 7.68 7.10
N SER A 58 -5.16 7.64 6.09
CA SER A 58 -5.95 8.81 5.68
C SER A 58 -6.85 9.29 6.83
N LYS A 59 -7.58 8.37 7.48
CA LYS A 59 -8.39 8.69 8.68
C LYS A 59 -7.54 9.28 9.82
N ARG A 60 -6.32 8.76 10.03
CA ARG A 60 -5.39 9.30 11.04
C ARG A 60 -4.97 10.74 10.72
N VAL A 61 -4.68 11.01 9.45
CA VAL A 61 -4.22 12.32 8.97
C VAL A 61 -5.37 13.33 9.01
N GLU A 62 -6.58 12.94 8.62
CA GLU A 62 -7.78 13.76 8.73
C GLU A 62 -8.07 14.21 10.16
N LYS A 63 -7.99 13.28 11.13
CA LYS A 63 -8.14 13.61 12.56
C LYS A 63 -7.10 14.62 13.02
N LYS A 64 -5.81 14.38 12.71
CA LYS A 64 -4.73 15.33 13.04
C LYS A 64 -4.92 16.70 12.39
N LYS A 65 -5.40 16.73 11.15
CA LYS A 65 -5.71 17.97 10.45
C LYS A 65 -6.82 18.73 11.18
N ALA A 66 -7.91 18.06 11.55
CA ALA A 66 -9.02 18.67 12.29
C ALA A 66 -8.56 19.27 13.64
N GLU A 67 -7.72 18.54 14.39
CA GLU A 67 -7.14 19.04 15.64
C GLU A 67 -6.29 20.30 15.44
N LEU A 68 -5.42 20.31 14.42
CA LEU A 68 -4.61 21.48 14.10
C LEU A 68 -5.46 22.66 13.62
N LEU A 69 -6.54 22.40 12.90
CA LEU A 69 -7.46 23.44 12.43
C LEU A 69 -8.18 24.11 13.61
N ASN A 70 -8.60 23.32 14.61
CA ASN A 70 -9.14 23.85 15.86
C ASN A 70 -8.10 24.68 16.64
N LYS A 71 -6.85 24.22 16.73
CA LYS A 71 -5.75 24.98 17.35
C LYS A 71 -5.45 26.29 16.60
N ALA A 72 -5.52 26.29 15.27
CA ALA A 72 -5.34 27.48 14.45
C ALA A 72 -6.44 28.52 14.70
N LYS A 73 -7.70 28.07 14.84
CA LYS A 73 -8.85 28.93 15.17
C LYS A 73 -8.75 29.52 16.58
N ALA A 74 -8.28 28.75 17.55
CA ALA A 74 -8.12 29.20 18.94
C ALA A 74 -6.94 30.17 19.13
N SER A 75 -5.92 30.10 18.28
CA SER A 75 -4.71 30.93 18.42
C SER A 75 -4.95 32.37 17.91
N LYS A 76 -4.92 33.34 18.84
CA LYS A 76 -4.94 34.78 18.51
C LYS A 76 -3.59 35.32 18.03
N LYS A 77 -2.48 34.59 18.26
CA LYS A 77 -1.12 35.01 17.88
C LYS A 77 -0.83 34.67 16.40
N PRO A 78 -0.50 35.65 15.54
CA PRO A 78 -0.25 35.40 14.11
C PRO A 78 0.92 34.45 13.85
N CYS A 79 2.02 34.58 14.58
CA CYS A 79 3.22 33.74 14.41
C CYS A 79 2.94 32.25 14.71
N ILE A 80 2.13 31.97 15.74
CA ILE A 80 1.72 30.61 16.10
C ILE A 80 0.75 30.06 15.05
N ARG A 81 -0.22 30.87 14.62
CA ARG A 81 -1.18 30.49 13.58
C ARG A 81 -0.49 30.12 12.27
N ARG A 82 0.52 30.88 11.85
CA ARG A 82 1.34 30.59 10.66
C ARG A 82 2.03 29.22 10.75
N ARG A 83 2.72 28.93 11.87
CA ARG A 83 3.36 27.62 12.08
C ARG A 83 2.37 26.45 12.06
N ILE A 84 1.16 26.65 12.58
CA ILE A 84 0.11 25.63 12.54
C ILE A 84 -0.39 25.42 11.09
N GLN A 85 -0.58 26.50 10.33
CA GLN A 85 -0.97 26.42 8.92
C GLN A 85 0.08 25.70 8.06
N GLU A 86 1.37 25.92 8.31
CA GLU A 86 2.46 25.18 7.65
C GLU A 86 2.34 23.66 7.90
N LYS A 87 2.04 23.25 9.14
CA LYS A 87 1.79 21.84 9.48
C LYS A 87 0.55 21.29 8.78
N ILE A 88 -0.52 22.07 8.68
CA ILE A 88 -1.73 21.68 7.93
C ILE A 88 -1.38 21.47 6.45
N GLY A 89 -0.62 22.38 5.84
CA GLY A 89 -0.16 22.23 4.45
C GLY A 89 0.68 20.97 4.24
N ALA A 90 1.55 20.62 5.20
CA ALA A 90 2.28 19.37 5.17
C ALA A 90 1.36 18.15 5.21
N LEU A 91 0.31 18.16 6.05
CA LEU A 91 -0.68 17.08 6.09
C LEU A 91 -1.50 16.99 4.80
N ASP A 92 -1.87 18.13 4.19
CA ASP A 92 -2.57 18.16 2.89
C ASP A 92 -1.71 17.55 1.79
N SER A 93 -0.42 17.89 1.76
CA SER A 93 0.53 17.28 0.83
C SER A 93 0.64 15.76 1.03
N HIS A 94 0.58 15.30 2.27
CA HIS A 94 0.61 13.88 2.61
C HIS A 94 -0.67 13.16 2.19
N MET A 95 -1.85 13.74 2.43
CA MET A 95 -3.12 13.20 1.94
C MET A 95 -3.14 13.09 0.42
N ALA A 96 -2.64 14.09 -0.31
CA ALA A 96 -2.53 14.03 -1.76
C ALA A 96 -1.62 12.88 -2.23
N ARG A 97 -0.54 12.58 -1.49
CA ARG A 97 0.32 11.42 -1.78
C ARG A 97 -0.42 10.11 -1.52
N LEU A 98 -1.18 10.00 -0.43
CA LEU A 98 -2.01 8.82 -0.13
C LEU A 98 -3.06 8.59 -1.22
N ALA A 99 -3.75 9.63 -1.68
CA ALA A 99 -4.73 9.53 -2.78
C ALA A 99 -4.09 9.04 -4.09
N ARG A 100 -2.89 9.52 -4.43
CA ARG A 100 -2.13 9.02 -5.60
C ARG A 100 -1.75 7.55 -5.42
N GLN A 101 -1.35 7.14 -4.22
CA GLN A 101 -1.04 5.74 -3.93
C GLN A 101 -2.27 4.85 -4.06
N GLU A 102 -3.41 5.30 -3.53
CA GLU A 102 -4.69 4.60 -3.62
C GLU A 102 -5.09 4.36 -5.08
N ASN A 103 -5.04 5.40 -5.91
CA ASN A 103 -5.33 5.30 -7.34
C ASN A 103 -4.39 4.32 -8.03
N ARG A 104 -3.08 4.38 -7.74
CA ARG A 104 -2.11 3.43 -8.28
C ARG A 104 -2.42 2.00 -7.86
N THR A 105 -2.78 1.76 -6.59
CA THR A 105 -3.15 0.43 -6.10
C THR A 105 -4.43 -0.09 -6.73
N LYS A 106 -5.44 0.77 -6.93
CA LYS A 106 -6.69 0.42 -7.63
C LYS A 106 -6.42 0.05 -9.10
N THR A 107 -5.57 0.80 -9.79
CA THR A 107 -5.16 0.47 -11.17
C THR A 107 -4.43 -0.86 -11.23
N LEU A 108 -3.51 -1.12 -10.29
CA LEU A 108 -2.83 -2.41 -10.20
C LEU A 108 -3.81 -3.56 -9.93
N GLN A 109 -4.81 -3.35 -9.07
CA GLN A 109 -5.81 -4.37 -8.76
C GLN A 109 -6.68 -4.74 -9.96
N LYS A 110 -6.98 -3.79 -10.85
CA LYS A 110 -7.67 -4.10 -12.12
C LYS A 110 -6.87 -5.00 -13.06
N GLY A 111 -5.54 -5.03 -12.92
CA GLY A 111 -4.65 -5.87 -13.73
C GLY A 111 -4.48 -7.30 -13.21
N PHE A 112 -5.12 -7.68 -12.10
CA PHE A 112 -5.00 -8.99 -11.44
C PHE A 112 -6.36 -9.67 -11.23
#